data_AF-A0A077P710-F1
#
_entry.id   AF-A0A077P710-F1
#
_cell.length_a   1.000
_cell.length_b   1.000
_cell.length_c   1.000
_cell.angle_alpha   90.00
_cell.angle_beta   90.00
_cell.angle_gamma   90.00
#
_symmetry.space_group_name_H-M   'P 1'
#
loop_
_entity.id
_entity.type
_entity.pdbx_description
1 polymer ?
#
loop_
_entity_poly.entity_id
_entity_poly.type
_entity_poly.pdbx_seq_one_letter_code
_entity_poly.pdbx_strand_id
1 'polypeptide(L)' 'MNASALICLAHGSEETEAVTTIDLLVRAEIDVTVASAATDGALTLTYSRSVKIVADTPKGSICCTASIAT' A
#
# COMPACT_ATOMS: atom_id res chain seq x y z
N MET A 1 -22.03 -2.01 -8.27
CA MET A 1 -21.08 -1.87 -7.15
C MET A 1 -19.77 -2.44 -7.63
N ASN A 2 -18.75 -1.61 -7.79
CA ASN A 2 -17.42 -2.10 -8.13
C ASN A 2 -16.71 -2.52 -6.84
N ALA A 3 -15.90 -3.57 -6.91
CA ALA A 3 -15.09 -3.97 -5.77
C ALA A 3 -14.01 -2.91 -5.51
N SER A 4 -13.65 -2.74 -4.24
CA SER A 4 -12.56 -1.87 -3.80
C SER A 4 -11.56 -2.65 -2.97
N ALA A 5 -10.27 -2.35 -3.11
CA ALA A 5 -9.17 -3.00 -2.41
C ALA A 5 -8.25 -1.97 -1.75
N LEU A 6 -7.87 -2.24 -0.51
CA LEU A 6 -6.90 -1.45 0.24
C LEU A 6 -5.59 -2.23 0.33
N ILE A 7 -4.50 -1.62 -0.11
CA ILE A 7 -3.16 -2.23 -0.05
C ILE A 7 -2.30 -1.40 0.90
N CYS A 8 -1.94 -2.01 2.02
CA CYS A 8 -1.07 -1.41 3.03
C CYS A 8 0.39 -1.74 2.73
N LEU A 9 1.22 -0.72 2.59
CA LEU A 9 2.64 -0.85 2.25
C LEU A 9 3.52 -0.21 3.32
N ALA A 10 4.66 -0.82 3.64
CA ALA A 10 5.61 -0.30 4.63
C ALA A 10 7.03 -0.30 4.08
N HIS A 11 7.95 0.34 4.80
CA HIS A 11 9.37 0.30 4.47
C HIS A 11 9.90 -1.14 4.49
N GLY A 12 10.71 -1.49 3.50
CA GLY A 12 11.31 -2.82 3.40
C GLY A 12 10.38 -3.91 2.88
N SER A 13 9.15 -3.59 2.45
CA SER A 13 8.33 -4.53 1.68
C SER A 13 9.03 -4.94 0.37
N GLU A 14 8.64 -6.10 -0.16
CA GLU A 14 9.07 -6.58 -1.48
C GLU A 14 8.29 -5.83 -2.58
N GLU A 15 8.99 -5.19 -3.51
CA GLU A 15 8.35 -4.37 -4.55
C GLU A 15 7.47 -5.19 -5.47
N THR A 16 7.97 -6.38 -5.84
CA THR A 16 7.37 -7.21 -6.89
C THR A 16 5.99 -7.71 -6.46
N GLU A 17 5.83 -8.08 -5.18
CA GLU A 17 4.53 -8.50 -4.64
C GLU A 17 3.54 -7.33 -4.64
N ALA A 18 3.96 -6.16 -4.14
CA ALA A 18 3.12 -4.98 -4.07
C ALA A 18 2.66 -4.51 -5.46
N VAL A 19 3.59 -4.34 -6.40
CA VAL A 19 3.30 -3.81 -7.74
C VAL A 19 2.48 -4.80 -8.55
N THR A 20 2.77 -6.10 -8.47
CA THR A 20 2.01 -7.12 -9.23
C THR A 20 0.56 -7.19 -8.74
N THR A 21 0.32 -7.16 -7.43
CA THR A 21 -1.04 -7.19 -6.88
C THR A 21 -1.83 -5.93 -7.27
N ILE A 22 -1.21 -4.74 -7.15
CA ILE A 22 -1.86 -3.48 -7.56
C ILE A 22 -2.21 -3.52 -9.05
N ASP A 23 -1.27 -3.90 -9.91
CA ASP A 23 -1.46 -3.93 -11.37
C ASP A 23 -2.60 -4.89 -11.77
N LEU A 24 -2.68 -6.07 -11.16
CA LEU A 24 -3.76 -7.02 -11.44
C LEU A 24 -5.14 -6.49 -11.03
N LEU A 25 -5.24 -5.85 -9.86
CA LEU A 25 -6.51 -5.32 -9.36
C LEU A 25 -6.98 -4.11 -10.17
N VAL A 26 -6.08 -3.19 -10.52
CA VAL A 26 -6.40 -2.05 -11.39
C VAL A 26 -6.83 -2.52 -12.79
N ARG A 27 -6.15 -3.52 -13.36
CA ARG A 27 -6.54 -4.15 -14.64
C ARG A 27 -7.88 -4.89 -14.57
N ALA A 28 -8.29 -5.33 -13.39
CA ALA A 28 -9.60 -5.93 -13.15
C ALA A 28 -10.71 -4.89 -12.89
N GLU A 29 -10.43 -3.59 -13.10
CA GLU A 29 -11.36 -2.47 -12.85
C GLU A 29 -11.81 -2.37 -11.38
N ILE A 30 -10.96 -2.81 -10.45
CA ILE A 30 -11.17 -2.69 -9.00
C ILE A 30 -10.60 -1.34 -8.55
N ASP A 31 -11.32 -0.65 -7.66
CA ASP A 31 -10.85 0.59 -7.05
C ASP A 31 -9.76 0.27 -6.02
N VAL A 32 -8.50 0.57 -6.33
CA VAL A 32 -7.36 0.26 -5.47
C VAL A 32 -6.89 1.52 -4.77
N THR A 33 -6.81 1.47 -3.44
CA THR A 33 -6.18 2.51 -2.63
C THR A 33 -4.89 1.98 -2.02
N VAL A 34 -3.77 2.67 -2.25
CA VAL A 34 -2.49 2.35 -1.62
C VAL A 34 -2.28 3.20 -0.38
N ALA A 35 -2.23 2.55 0.79
CA ALA A 35 -2.00 3.21 2.06
C ALA A 35 -0.57 2.98 2.56
N SER A 36 0.11 4.05 2.96
CA SER A 36 1.37 3.94 3.69
C SER A 36 1.13 3.54 5.13
N ALA A 37 1.61 2.36 5.51
CA ALA A 37 1.66 1.84 6.87
C ALA A 37 2.92 2.27 7.64
N ALA A 38 3.72 3.21 7.11
CA ALA A 38 4.86 3.75 7.83
C ALA A 38 4.41 4.53 9.09
N THR A 39 5.15 4.37 10.18
CA THR A 39 4.84 4.98 11.49
C THR A 39 5.05 6.48 11.52
N ASP A 40 5.85 7.02 10.60
CA ASP A 40 6.13 8.44 10.40
C ASP A 40 5.11 9.14 9.48
N GLY A 41 4.17 8.38 8.91
CA GLY A 41 3.22 8.90 7.92
C GLY A 41 3.85 9.27 6.58
N ALA A 42 5.07 8.82 6.30
CA ALA A 42 5.73 9.06 5.03
C ALA A 42 4.96 8.41 3.89
N LEU A 43 4.62 9.20 2.87
CA LEU A 43 3.99 8.71 1.65
C LEU A 43 4.97 8.03 0.70
N THR A 44 6.25 8.39 0.78
CA THR A 44 7.29 7.76 -0.05
C THR A 44 7.93 6.62 0.73
N LEU A 45 7.70 5.40 0.27
CA LEU A 45 8.21 4.18 0.87
C LEU A 45 9.43 3.71 0.09
N THR A 46 10.51 3.42 0.82
CA THR A 46 11.70 2.74 0.29
C THR A 46 11.56 1.24 0.50
N TYR A 47 11.69 0.49 -0.59
CA TYR A 47 11.57 -0.97 -0.62
C TYR A 47 12.94 -1.66 -0.63
N SER A 48 12.94 -3.00 -0.59
CA SER A 48 14.13 -3.84 -0.36
C SER A 48 15.28 -3.57 -1.37
N ARG A 49 14.97 -3.18 -2.61
CA ARG A 49 15.94 -2.87 -3.68
C ARG A 49 16.12 -1.38 -3.93
N SER A 50 15.84 -0.54 -2.93
CA SER A 50 15.90 0.92 -3.00
C SER A 50 14.93 1.56 -3.99
N VAL A 51 13.90 0.82 -4.41
CA VAL A 51 12.80 1.38 -5.18
C VAL A 51 11.95 2.27 -4.28
N LYS A 52 11.51 3.39 -4.84
CA LYS A 52 10.64 4.35 -4.14
C LYS A 52 9.25 4.29 -4.74
N ILE A 53 8.27 3.94 -3.92
CA ILE A 53 6.85 3.97 -4.30
C ILE A 53 6.15 5.05 -3.47
N VAL A 54 5.30 5.83 -4.13
CA VAL A 54 4.48 6.85 -3.48
C VAL A 54 3.12 6.25 -3.22
N ALA A 55 2.71 6.21 -1.95
CA ALA A 55 1.38 5.83 -1.53
C ALA A 55 0.37 6.97 -1.76
N ASP A 56 -0.89 6.62 -1.99
CA ASP A 56 -1.96 7.59 -2.22
C ASP A 56 -2.35 8.33 -0.94
N THR A 57 -2.26 7.64 0.20
CA THR A 57 -2.70 8.20 1.48
C THR A 57 -1.94 7.60 2.68
N PRO A 58 -1.73 8.34 3.77
CA PRO A 58 -1.13 7.78 4.97
C PRO A 58 -2.13 6.90 5.75
N LYS A 59 -1.64 5.95 6.57
CA LYS A 59 -2.48 5.15 7.49
C LYS A 59 -3.38 6.00 8.38
N GLY A 60 -3.00 7.25 8.67
CA GLY A 60 -3.77 8.15 9.54
C GLY A 60 -5.12 8.57 8.96
N SER A 61 -5.27 8.63 7.63
CA SER A 61 -6.50 9.04 6.94
C SER A 61 -7.42 7.86 6.59
N ILE A 62 -6.89 6.63 6.59
CA ILE A 62 -7.68 5.41 6.39
C ILE A 62 -7.83 4.67 7.72
N CYS A 63 -9.07 4.50 8.16
CA CYS A 63 -9.47 3.84 9.41
C CYS A 63 -9.25 2.31 9.39
N CYS A 64 -8.12 1.82 8.90
CA CYS A 64 -7.73 0.42 9.00
C CYS A 64 -6.64 0.29 10.07
N THR A 65 -7.06 0.16 11.32
CA THR A 65 -6.22 -0.36 12.41
C THR A 65 -5.93 -1.84 12.17
N ALA A 66 -5.06 -2.15 11.22
CA ALA A 66 -4.38 -3.43 11.18
C ALA A 66 -3.15 -3.34 12.11
N SER A 67 -3.38 -3.45 13.43
CA SER A 67 -2.31 -3.82 14.34
C SER A 67 -2.03 -5.30 14.13
N ILE A 68 -1.03 -5.64 13.31
CA ILE A 68 -0.35 -6.93 13.45
C ILE A 68 0.46 -6.82 14.74
N ALA A 69 -0.19 -7.16 15.86
CA ALA A 69 0.48 -7.38 17.12
C ALA A 69 1.32 -8.66 16.97
N THR A 70 2.63 -8.51 17.05
CA THR A 70 3.53 -9.62 17.37
C THR A 70 3.90 -9.50 18.84
#